data_AF-A0A101IQS5-F1
#
_entry.id   AF-A0A101IQS5-F1
#
_cell.length_a   1.000
_cell.length_b   1.000
_cell.length_c   1.000
_cell.angle_alpha   90.00
_cell.angle_beta   90.00
_cell.angle_gamma   90.00
#
_symmetry.space_group_name_H-M   'P 1'
#
loop_
_entity.id
_entity.type
_entity.pdbx_description
1 polymer ?
#
loop_
_entity_poly.entity_id
_entity_poly.type
_entity_poly.pdbx_seq_one_letter_code
_entity_poly.pdbx_strand_id
1 'polypeptide(L)'
;DFAELNDIEGLRVTNCLAEGNLESGFHFEWDPEKRDCILKNCISKDNGQKAYPTKAYLEDDMSTHYFGCGYYAPRGDITFISCYSEGNSRHGFYATNGGKLYSCVDQNVGAGKTDYRIVQPASFYAAPTRSITPSLVLENCSSIDSHGYGLHIDLASDVLIKNFRLENPAGIDGKATNLGGSQGGPLANSVVNIYASGNRAETLIWARNNENVEYSGQIVSDTAKPFVIEGVRTRDVRIKDMEIVSASLAPFTNGVILANTVPSGAVTFENVAVTSGVR
;
A
#
# COMPACT_ATOMS: atom_id res chain seq x y z
N ASP A 1 0.88 16.14 16.29
CA ASP A 1 0.37 15.03 17.09
C ASP A 1 -1.08 15.28 17.43
N PHE A 2 -1.92 14.26 17.36
CA PHE A 2 -3.36 14.32 17.59
C PHE A 2 -3.80 13.14 18.45
N ALA A 3 -4.67 13.44 19.43
CA ALA A 3 -5.29 12.46 20.30
C ALA A 3 -4.25 11.53 20.95
N GLU A 4 -3.46 12.05 21.89
CA GLU A 4 -2.48 11.24 22.64
C GLU A 4 -3.12 10.55 23.86
N LEU A 5 -3.96 11.29 24.60
CA LEU A 5 -4.55 10.85 25.86
C LEU A 5 -6.07 10.93 25.92
N ASN A 6 -6.72 11.51 24.89
CA ASN A 6 -8.15 11.75 24.87
C ASN A 6 -8.74 11.38 23.51
N ASP A 7 -9.96 10.86 23.54
CA ASP A 7 -10.78 10.66 22.35
C ASP A 7 -10.95 11.98 21.58
N ILE A 8 -11.09 11.87 20.27
CA ILE A 8 -11.31 13.01 19.38
C ILE A 8 -12.46 12.74 18.43
N GLU A 9 -13.32 13.74 18.28
CA GLU A 9 -14.46 13.72 17.40
C GLU A 9 -14.55 15.04 16.64
N GLY A 10 -14.82 14.98 15.33
CA GLY A 10 -15.04 16.18 14.53
C GLY A 10 -13.78 16.99 14.21
N LEU A 11 -12.58 16.40 14.30
CA LEU A 11 -11.32 17.08 13.96
C LEU A 11 -11.34 17.49 12.48
N ARG A 12 -10.98 18.74 12.19
CA ARG A 12 -10.80 19.27 10.83
C ARG A 12 -9.43 19.91 10.72
N VAL A 13 -8.58 19.37 9.86
CA VAL A 13 -7.27 19.93 9.54
C VAL A 13 -7.27 20.23 8.06
N THR A 14 -6.97 21.46 7.66
CA THR A 14 -7.07 21.87 6.26
C THR A 14 -5.95 22.82 5.89
N ASN A 15 -5.33 22.60 4.73
CA ASN A 15 -4.24 23.43 4.20
C ASN A 15 -3.02 23.51 5.13
N CYS A 16 -2.68 22.42 5.80
CA CYS A 16 -1.54 22.37 6.72
C CYS A 16 -0.32 21.69 6.07
N LEU A 17 0.87 22.12 6.50
CA LEU A 17 2.17 21.54 6.14
C LEU A 17 2.82 20.93 7.39
N ALA A 18 3.31 19.71 7.26
CA ALA A 18 4.18 19.07 8.25
C ALA A 18 5.48 18.62 7.56
N GLU A 19 6.60 19.23 7.92
CA GLU A 19 7.89 19.03 7.25
C GLU A 19 9.03 18.79 8.23
N GLY A 20 9.96 17.90 7.89
CA GLY A 20 11.22 17.75 8.61
C GLY A 20 11.07 17.19 10.03
N ASN A 21 9.92 16.61 10.37
CA ASN A 21 9.67 16.10 11.72
C ASN A 21 10.56 14.89 12.03
N LEU A 22 10.90 14.74 13.32
CA LEU A 22 11.74 13.64 13.78
C LEU A 22 11.13 12.27 13.44
N GLU A 23 9.82 12.11 13.62
CA GLU A 23 9.15 10.82 13.48
C GLU A 23 8.07 10.84 12.40
N SER A 24 6.97 11.56 12.61
CA SER A 24 5.87 11.63 11.63
C SER A 24 5.44 13.07 11.37
N GLY A 25 4.84 13.33 10.21
CA GLY A 25 4.25 14.62 9.88
C GLY A 25 2.93 14.86 10.63
N PHE A 26 1.87 14.17 10.20
CA PHE A 26 0.59 14.13 10.91
C PHE A 26 0.48 12.80 11.65
N HIS A 27 0.29 12.86 12.97
CA HIS A 27 0.36 11.69 13.83
C HIS A 27 -0.92 11.57 14.65
N PHE A 28 -1.50 10.38 14.65
CA PHE A 28 -2.57 9.96 15.54
C PHE A 28 -2.07 8.76 16.34
N GLU A 29 -2.20 8.82 17.66
CA GLU A 29 -1.83 7.68 18.51
C GLU A 29 -2.76 6.49 18.31
N TRP A 30 -2.40 5.33 18.85
CA TRP A 30 -3.21 4.12 18.69
C TRP A 30 -4.52 4.14 19.53
N ASP A 31 -4.47 4.49 20.82
CA ASP A 31 -5.49 4.08 21.81
C ASP A 31 -6.50 5.09 22.38
N PRO A 32 -6.58 6.37 21.98
CA PRO A 32 -7.86 7.07 22.05
C PRO A 32 -8.69 6.84 20.78
N GLU A 33 -10.01 6.93 20.92
CA GLU A 33 -10.94 6.80 19.81
C GLU A 33 -10.90 8.03 18.90
N LYS A 34 -10.97 7.82 17.57
CA LYS A 34 -11.03 8.88 16.56
C LYS A 34 -12.29 8.67 15.76
N ARG A 35 -13.24 9.59 15.88
CA ARG A 35 -14.48 9.60 15.11
C ARG A 35 -14.52 10.84 14.24
N ASP A 36 -15.01 10.70 12.99
CA ASP A 36 -15.22 11.84 12.10
C ASP A 36 -14.02 12.80 12.08
N CYS A 37 -12.82 12.29 11.77
CA CYS A 37 -11.61 13.10 11.64
C CYS A 37 -11.30 13.31 10.16
N ILE A 38 -11.09 14.56 9.73
CA ILE A 38 -10.86 14.88 8.32
C ILE A 38 -9.61 15.75 8.17
N LEU A 39 -8.65 15.25 7.40
CA LEU A 39 -7.52 16.02 6.87
C LEU A 39 -7.79 16.32 5.40
N LYS A 40 -7.73 17.59 5.00
CA LYS A 40 -7.99 18.01 3.63
C LYS A 40 -6.88 18.93 3.11
N ASN A 41 -6.35 18.62 1.93
CA ASN A 41 -5.34 19.44 1.26
C ASN A 41 -4.12 19.70 2.18
N CYS A 42 -3.69 18.67 2.90
CA CYS A 42 -2.50 18.73 3.74
C CYS A 42 -1.27 18.22 2.96
N ILE A 43 -0.09 18.69 3.35
CA ILE A 43 1.19 18.32 2.76
C ILE A 43 2.09 17.79 3.86
N SER A 44 2.69 16.62 3.63
CA SER A 44 3.65 16.00 4.54
C SER A 44 4.95 15.70 3.82
N LYS A 45 6.03 16.39 4.18
CA LYS A 45 7.29 16.34 3.43
C LYS A 45 8.50 16.01 4.30
N ASP A 46 9.35 15.11 3.81
CA ASP A 46 10.66 14.82 4.40
C ASP A 46 10.61 14.57 5.92
N ASN A 47 9.61 13.82 6.42
CA ASN A 47 9.53 13.45 7.83
C ASN A 47 10.26 12.14 8.11
N GLY A 48 10.52 11.87 9.39
CA GLY A 48 11.26 10.68 9.82
C GLY A 48 12.77 10.90 9.84
N GLN A 49 13.21 12.04 10.38
CA GLN A 49 14.62 12.41 10.52
C GLN A 49 15.37 11.62 11.61
N LYS A 50 14.66 10.78 12.37
CA LYS A 50 15.28 9.83 13.31
C LYS A 50 16.29 8.95 12.56
N ALA A 51 17.41 8.64 13.21
CA ALA A 51 18.40 7.74 12.64
C ALA A 51 17.78 6.36 12.40
N TYR A 52 18.16 5.72 11.29
CA TYR A 52 17.69 4.37 10.97
C TYR A 52 18.11 3.38 12.08
N PRO A 53 17.19 2.52 12.54
CA PRO A 53 17.49 1.59 13.63
C PRO A 53 18.62 0.63 13.24
N THR A 54 19.44 0.25 14.22
CA THR A 54 20.56 -0.70 14.05
C THR A 54 20.20 -2.14 14.46
N LYS A 55 18.98 -2.34 14.98
CA LYS A 55 18.45 -3.62 15.46
C LYS A 55 16.93 -3.65 15.26
N ALA A 56 16.36 -4.86 15.28
CA ALA A 56 14.91 -5.06 15.18
C ALA A 56 14.15 -4.34 16.31
N TYR A 57 12.87 -4.09 16.07
CA TYR A 57 11.97 -3.47 17.04
C TYR A 57 11.97 -4.22 18.37
N LEU A 58 12.12 -3.46 19.46
CA LEU A 58 12.01 -3.89 20.84
C LEU A 58 11.17 -2.85 21.57
N GLU A 59 10.06 -3.29 22.16
CA GLU A 59 9.07 -2.41 22.79
C GLU A 59 9.68 -1.49 23.84
N ASP A 60 10.51 -2.04 24.72
CA ASP A 60 11.18 -1.30 25.81
C ASP A 60 12.41 -0.46 25.35
N ASP A 61 12.73 -0.43 24.05
CA ASP A 61 13.89 0.28 23.52
C ASP A 61 13.49 1.32 22.45
N MET A 62 13.32 2.56 22.90
CA MET A 62 12.93 3.71 22.07
C MET A 62 13.87 4.00 20.90
N SER A 63 15.11 3.49 20.91
CA SER A 63 16.02 3.61 19.77
C SER A 63 15.58 2.78 18.55
N THR A 64 14.72 1.79 18.78
CA THR A 64 14.19 0.89 17.74
C THR A 64 12.84 1.34 17.18
N HIS A 65 12.17 2.29 17.85
CA HIS A 65 10.90 2.87 17.40
C HIS A 65 11.17 3.77 16.21
N TYR A 66 10.69 3.40 15.03
CA TYR A 66 10.96 4.13 13.78
C TYR A 66 9.67 4.34 13.00
N PHE A 67 8.94 5.42 13.28
CA PHE A 67 7.67 5.69 12.59
C PHE A 67 7.89 6.18 11.16
N GLY A 68 8.63 7.27 10.95
CA GLY A 68 9.02 7.74 9.62
C GLY A 68 7.87 8.01 8.65
N CYS A 69 6.69 8.37 9.16
CA CYS A 69 5.47 8.45 8.36
C CYS A 69 5.19 9.88 7.91
N GLY A 70 4.62 10.05 6.72
CA GLY A 70 3.98 11.30 6.39
C GLY A 70 2.70 11.50 7.18
N TYR A 71 1.79 10.54 7.04
CA TYR A 71 0.56 10.43 7.81
C TYR A 71 0.57 9.12 8.58
N TYR A 72 0.56 9.19 9.91
CA TYR A 72 0.43 8.04 10.80
C TYR A 72 -0.96 8.05 11.42
N ALA A 73 -1.81 7.11 10.98
CA ALA A 73 -3.20 6.96 11.41
C ALA A 73 -3.55 5.47 11.53
N PRO A 74 -3.06 4.81 12.58
CA PRO A 74 -3.12 3.36 12.66
C PRO A 74 -4.49 2.82 13.12
N ARG A 75 -5.41 3.70 13.53
CA ARG A 75 -6.77 3.29 13.92
C ARG A 75 -7.73 4.46 13.99
N GLY A 76 -8.93 4.28 13.45
CA GLY A 76 -10.06 5.18 13.65
C GLY A 76 -10.74 5.62 12.35
N ASP A 77 -11.84 6.36 12.48
CA ASP A 77 -12.56 6.95 11.35
C ASP A 77 -11.88 8.26 10.93
N ILE A 78 -10.80 8.10 10.16
CA ILE A 78 -9.94 9.18 9.71
C ILE A 78 -9.97 9.23 8.18
N THR A 79 -10.40 10.36 7.65
CA THR A 79 -10.51 10.62 6.21
C THR A 79 -9.44 11.60 5.75
N PHE A 80 -8.75 11.27 4.68
CA PHE A 80 -7.77 12.10 3.99
C PHE A 80 -8.34 12.47 2.63
N ILE A 81 -8.34 13.76 2.28
CA ILE A 81 -8.87 14.26 1.03
C ILE A 81 -7.83 15.16 0.37
N SER A 82 -7.35 14.78 -0.81
CA SER A 82 -6.35 15.55 -1.56
C SER A 82 -5.07 15.83 -0.75
N CYS A 83 -4.67 14.88 0.10
CA CYS A 83 -3.44 15.00 0.88
C CYS A 83 -2.24 14.51 0.06
N TYR A 84 -1.11 15.19 0.21
CA TYR A 84 0.15 14.87 -0.47
C TYR A 84 1.23 14.48 0.55
N SER A 85 2.04 13.48 0.20
CA SER A 85 3.15 12.96 0.99
C SER A 85 4.40 12.84 0.11
N GLU A 86 5.57 13.30 0.59
CA GLU A 86 6.82 13.24 -0.18
C GLU A 86 8.03 12.96 0.71
N GLY A 87 8.92 12.07 0.27
CA GLY A 87 10.27 11.94 0.84
C GLY A 87 10.33 11.42 2.29
N ASN A 88 9.22 10.97 2.85
CA ASN A 88 9.15 10.44 4.21
C ASN A 88 9.95 9.12 4.30
N SER A 89 10.60 8.88 5.44
CA SER A 89 11.61 7.83 5.52
C SER A 89 11.07 6.39 5.54
N ARG A 90 9.83 6.19 6.01
CA ARG A 90 9.21 4.87 6.12
C ARG A 90 7.89 4.77 5.36
N HIS A 91 6.90 5.60 5.68
CA HIS A 91 5.59 5.50 5.03
C HIS A 91 5.11 6.84 4.51
N GLY A 92 4.46 6.83 3.34
CA GLY A 92 3.69 7.98 2.89
C GLY A 92 2.46 8.16 3.76
N PHE A 93 1.62 7.12 3.75
CA PHE A 93 0.41 6.96 4.53
C PHE A 93 0.45 5.62 5.26
N TYR A 94 0.46 5.64 6.58
CA TYR A 94 0.06 4.52 7.42
C TYR A 94 -1.40 4.75 7.79
N ALA A 95 -2.31 4.00 7.17
CA ALA A 95 -3.74 4.12 7.43
C ALA A 95 -4.39 2.73 7.50
N THR A 96 -4.97 2.41 8.65
CA THR A 96 -5.57 1.09 8.92
C THR A 96 -6.89 1.23 9.67
N ASN A 97 -7.73 0.18 9.62
CA ASN A 97 -8.90 0.03 10.50
C ASN A 97 -9.82 1.27 10.51
N GLY A 98 -10.27 1.68 9.33
CA GLY A 98 -11.19 2.79 9.09
C GLY A 98 -10.64 3.97 8.30
N GLY A 99 -9.38 3.89 7.89
CA GLY A 99 -8.76 4.88 7.00
C GLY A 99 -9.50 5.01 5.67
N LYS A 100 -9.81 6.25 5.28
CA LYS A 100 -10.41 6.56 3.97
C LYS A 100 -9.56 7.62 3.28
N LEU A 101 -9.00 7.30 2.13
CA LEU A 101 -8.09 8.16 1.39
C LEU A 101 -8.68 8.42 0.02
N TYR A 102 -8.89 9.71 -0.28
CA TYR A 102 -9.48 10.18 -1.53
C TYR A 102 -8.53 11.15 -2.22
N SER A 103 -8.11 10.82 -3.44
CA SER A 103 -7.21 11.64 -4.24
C SER A 103 -5.87 11.94 -3.55
N CYS A 104 -5.34 10.98 -2.79
CA CYS A 104 -4.08 11.11 -2.06
C CYS A 104 -2.89 10.67 -2.90
N VAL A 105 -1.77 11.38 -2.78
CA VAL A 105 -0.55 11.07 -3.52
C VAL A 105 0.61 10.91 -2.55
N ASP A 106 1.38 9.84 -2.71
CA ASP A 106 2.70 9.70 -2.11
C ASP A 106 3.77 9.65 -3.21
N GLN A 107 4.88 10.36 -2.98
CA GLN A 107 6.01 10.42 -3.89
C GLN A 107 7.34 10.17 -3.17
N ASN A 108 8.21 9.34 -3.74
CA ASN A 108 9.59 9.16 -3.28
C ASN A 108 9.76 8.69 -1.82
N VAL A 109 8.79 7.98 -1.22
CA VAL A 109 8.97 7.41 0.13
C VAL A 109 10.23 6.53 0.20
N GLY A 110 11.00 6.66 1.28
CA GLY A 110 12.25 5.93 1.53
C GLY A 110 13.48 6.47 0.81
N ALA A 111 13.34 7.46 -0.08
CA ALA A 111 14.44 7.97 -0.91
C ALA A 111 15.65 8.43 -0.09
N GLY A 112 16.77 7.71 -0.19
CA GLY A 112 18.04 8.09 0.44
C GLY A 112 18.06 8.03 1.97
N LYS A 113 17.07 7.38 2.60
CA LYS A 113 16.91 7.39 4.07
C LYS A 113 17.34 6.09 4.76
N THR A 114 17.20 4.94 4.12
CA THR A 114 17.35 3.64 4.81
C THR A 114 17.92 2.55 3.89
N ASP A 115 18.48 1.50 4.48
CA ASP A 115 19.03 0.34 3.75
C ASP A 115 18.05 -0.85 3.62
N TYR A 116 16.83 -0.69 4.13
CA TYR A 116 15.69 -1.64 4.06
C TYR A 116 15.86 -2.99 4.75
N ARG A 117 16.98 -3.23 5.45
CA ARG A 117 17.26 -4.50 6.13
C ARG A 117 16.39 -4.76 7.36
N ILE A 118 16.02 -3.70 8.07
CA ILE A 118 15.27 -3.76 9.34
C ILE A 118 13.87 -3.19 9.15
N VAL A 119 13.78 -2.03 8.48
CA VAL A 119 12.50 -1.37 8.20
C VAL A 119 12.38 -1.12 6.71
N GLN A 120 11.30 -1.61 6.12
CA GLN A 120 11.01 -1.48 4.70
C GLN A 120 9.94 -0.42 4.47
N PRO A 121 10.17 0.56 3.58
CA PRO A 121 9.21 1.61 3.34
C PRO A 121 8.06 1.15 2.46
N ALA A 122 6.93 1.83 2.61
CA ALA A 122 5.76 1.66 1.76
C ALA A 122 5.00 2.97 1.57
N SER A 123 4.61 3.31 0.34
CA SER A 123 3.82 4.54 0.08
C SER A 123 2.51 4.51 0.84
N PHE A 124 1.77 3.42 0.70
CA PHE A 124 0.53 3.15 1.45
C PHE A 124 0.71 1.86 2.23
N TYR A 125 0.69 1.97 3.55
CA TYR A 125 0.84 0.86 4.49
C TYR A 125 -0.46 0.64 5.26
N ALA A 126 -0.91 -0.61 5.28
CA ALA A 126 -2.05 -1.03 6.08
C ALA A 126 -1.94 -2.50 6.55
N ALA A 127 -1.37 -2.71 7.73
CA ALA A 127 -1.34 -4.04 8.35
C ALA A 127 -1.29 -3.95 9.89
N PRO A 128 -2.23 -4.58 10.63
CA PRO A 128 -3.47 -5.21 10.14
C PRO A 128 -4.56 -4.19 9.77
N THR A 129 -5.46 -4.54 8.83
CA THR A 129 -6.66 -3.73 8.53
C THR A 129 -7.91 -4.58 8.30
N ARG A 130 -8.70 -4.82 9.35
CA ARG A 130 -9.79 -5.81 9.30
C ARG A 130 -10.88 -5.67 10.36
N SER A 131 -10.86 -4.61 11.17
CA SER A 131 -11.76 -4.49 12.32
C SER A 131 -13.11 -3.85 12.01
N ILE A 132 -13.27 -3.24 10.83
CA ILE A 132 -14.50 -2.57 10.40
C ILE A 132 -14.71 -2.75 8.89
N THR A 133 -15.90 -2.44 8.36
CA THR A 133 -16.27 -2.62 6.95
C THR A 133 -16.78 -1.30 6.34
N PRO A 134 -16.18 -0.80 5.24
CA PRO A 134 -14.88 -1.19 4.70
C PRO A 134 -13.75 -0.86 5.69
N SER A 135 -12.71 -1.69 5.75
CA SER A 135 -11.60 -1.50 6.70
C SER A 135 -10.60 -0.45 6.21
N LEU A 136 -10.54 -0.28 4.90
CA LEU A 136 -9.69 0.69 4.22
C LEU A 136 -10.33 1.06 2.88
N VAL A 137 -10.34 2.36 2.57
CA VAL A 137 -10.73 2.87 1.25
C VAL A 137 -9.58 3.67 0.67
N LEU A 138 -9.14 3.31 -0.53
CA LEU A 138 -8.22 4.09 -1.35
C LEU A 138 -8.92 4.39 -2.68
N GLU A 139 -9.23 5.65 -2.95
CA GLU A 139 -9.92 6.04 -4.17
C GLU A 139 -9.20 7.20 -4.87
N ASN A 140 -8.83 7.00 -6.14
CA ASN A 140 -8.05 7.95 -6.95
C ASN A 140 -6.67 8.27 -6.34
N CYS A 141 -6.08 7.35 -5.59
CA CYS A 141 -4.77 7.56 -4.95
C CYS A 141 -3.61 7.17 -5.87
N SER A 142 -2.42 7.71 -5.62
CA SER A 142 -1.21 7.42 -6.42
C SER A 142 0.03 7.21 -5.55
N SER A 143 0.80 6.19 -5.85
CA SER A 143 2.17 5.99 -5.37
C SER A 143 3.13 6.17 -6.53
N ILE A 144 4.06 7.12 -6.40
CA ILE A 144 4.99 7.52 -7.46
C ILE A 144 6.42 7.35 -6.96
N ASP A 145 7.23 6.61 -7.70
CA ASP A 145 8.67 6.44 -7.45
C ASP A 145 9.01 5.93 -6.03
N SER A 146 8.12 5.16 -5.40
CA SER A 146 8.41 4.54 -4.09
C SER A 146 9.73 3.77 -4.14
N HIS A 147 10.59 3.98 -3.14
CA HIS A 147 11.84 3.23 -3.03
C HIS A 147 11.69 1.90 -2.29
N GLY A 148 10.48 1.55 -1.86
CA GLY A 148 10.13 0.21 -1.39
C GLY A 148 8.81 -0.22 -2.02
N TYR A 149 7.84 -0.58 -1.19
CA TYR A 149 6.50 -0.94 -1.68
C TYR A 149 5.70 0.30 -2.09
N GLY A 150 4.88 0.21 -3.12
CA GLY A 150 3.81 1.18 -3.35
C GLY A 150 2.58 0.88 -2.49
N LEU A 151 2.24 -0.39 -2.34
CA LEU A 151 1.18 -0.87 -1.44
C LEU A 151 1.71 -2.01 -0.58
N HIS A 152 1.58 -1.88 0.73
CA HIS A 152 1.77 -2.98 1.67
C HIS A 152 0.50 -3.11 2.49
N ILE A 153 -0.39 -4.02 2.09
CA ILE A 153 -1.69 -4.24 2.71
C ILE A 153 -1.76 -5.71 3.09
N ASP A 154 -1.81 -6.00 4.38
CA ASP A 154 -1.70 -7.37 4.89
C ASP A 154 -2.54 -7.58 6.15
N LEU A 155 -2.84 -8.85 6.43
CA LEU A 155 -3.72 -9.26 7.52
C LEU A 155 -5.02 -8.44 7.48
N ALA A 156 -5.64 -8.45 6.30
CA ALA A 156 -6.60 -7.43 5.88
C ALA A 156 -7.90 -8.04 5.36
N SER A 157 -9.03 -7.37 5.58
CA SER A 157 -10.31 -7.72 4.96
C SER A 157 -11.13 -6.48 4.61
N ASP A 158 -12.06 -6.61 3.67
CA ASP A 158 -13.01 -5.53 3.32
C ASP A 158 -12.32 -4.25 2.85
N VAL A 159 -11.23 -4.41 2.09
CA VAL A 159 -10.45 -3.31 1.50
C VAL A 159 -11.02 -2.94 0.14
N LEU A 160 -11.19 -1.64 -0.09
CA LEU A 160 -11.68 -1.09 -1.34
C LEU A 160 -10.63 -0.18 -1.98
N ILE A 161 -10.04 -0.62 -3.08
CA ILE A 161 -9.10 0.17 -3.88
C ILE A 161 -9.72 0.45 -5.24
N LYS A 162 -9.89 1.73 -5.57
CA LYS A 162 -10.47 2.20 -6.82
C LYS A 162 -9.54 3.19 -7.50
N ASN A 163 -9.23 2.96 -8.78
CA ASN A 163 -8.42 3.86 -9.59
C ASN A 163 -7.10 4.23 -8.92
N PHE A 164 -6.40 3.23 -8.36
CA PHE A 164 -5.09 3.45 -7.76
C PHE A 164 -4.01 3.44 -8.83
N ARG A 165 -3.12 4.44 -8.82
CA ARG A 165 -1.96 4.48 -9.72
C ARG A 165 -0.69 4.07 -8.98
N LEU A 166 0.02 3.10 -9.52
CA LEU A 166 1.30 2.64 -9.01
C LEU A 166 2.35 2.89 -10.09
N GLU A 167 3.22 3.87 -9.88
CA GLU A 167 4.14 4.35 -10.91
C GLU A 167 5.59 4.16 -10.46
N ASN A 168 6.33 3.35 -11.23
CA ASN A 168 7.77 3.12 -11.10
C ASN A 168 8.29 2.78 -9.67
N PRO A 169 7.64 1.86 -8.93
CA PRO A 169 8.11 1.44 -7.61
C PRO A 169 9.41 0.62 -7.72
N ALA A 170 10.35 0.83 -6.79
CA ALA A 170 11.56 0.01 -6.67
C ALA A 170 11.26 -1.41 -6.23
N GLY A 171 10.27 -1.55 -5.34
CA GLY A 171 9.94 -2.79 -4.67
C GLY A 171 10.97 -3.22 -3.62
N ILE A 172 10.57 -4.20 -2.82
CA ILE A 172 11.44 -4.93 -1.90
C ILE A 172 11.53 -6.35 -2.42
N ASP A 173 12.75 -6.88 -2.55
CA ASP A 173 13.01 -8.21 -3.14
C ASP A 173 12.34 -8.38 -4.53
N GLY A 174 12.34 -7.28 -5.30
CA GLY A 174 11.73 -7.19 -6.61
C GLY A 174 10.19 -7.14 -6.62
N LYS A 175 9.53 -6.97 -5.47
CA LYS A 175 8.06 -6.90 -5.34
C LYS A 175 7.61 -5.49 -5.00
N ALA A 176 6.84 -4.88 -5.90
CA ALA A 176 6.34 -3.51 -5.75
C ALA A 176 5.16 -3.40 -4.78
N THR A 177 4.37 -4.46 -4.65
CA THR A 177 3.29 -4.53 -3.65
C THR A 177 3.52 -5.72 -2.73
N ASN A 178 2.83 -5.71 -1.61
CA ASN A 178 2.61 -6.88 -0.76
C ASN A 178 1.12 -6.88 -0.39
N LEU A 179 0.35 -7.73 -1.06
CA LEU A 179 -1.10 -7.83 -0.87
C LEU A 179 -1.45 -9.18 -0.22
N GLY A 180 -1.49 -9.17 1.11
CA GLY A 180 -1.79 -10.33 1.95
C GLY A 180 -0.61 -11.28 2.21
N GLY A 181 -0.79 -12.14 3.21
CA GLY A 181 -0.03 -13.37 3.45
C GLY A 181 1.34 -13.24 4.12
N SER A 182 1.88 -12.05 4.36
CA SER A 182 3.25 -11.89 4.89
C SER A 182 3.35 -11.94 6.42
N GLN A 183 2.32 -11.47 7.13
CA GLN A 183 2.17 -11.47 8.58
C GLN A 183 1.16 -12.53 9.06
N GLY A 184 0.96 -13.58 8.26
CA GLY A 184 0.19 -14.77 8.65
C GLY A 184 -1.31 -14.76 8.35
N GLY A 185 -1.86 -13.70 7.74
CA GLY A 185 -3.28 -13.67 7.32
C GLY A 185 -3.50 -13.19 5.89
N PRO A 186 -4.66 -13.50 5.32
CA PRO A 186 -4.98 -13.18 3.94
C PRO A 186 -5.22 -11.67 3.75
N LEU A 187 -5.27 -11.24 2.49
CA LEU A 187 -6.17 -10.16 2.06
C LEU A 187 -7.50 -10.82 1.68
N ALA A 188 -8.60 -10.40 2.29
CA ALA A 188 -9.89 -11.06 2.11
C ALA A 188 -11.05 -10.12 1.76
N ASN A 189 -12.07 -10.61 1.05
CA ASN A 189 -13.30 -9.87 0.76
C ASN A 189 -13.04 -8.46 0.19
N SER A 190 -12.09 -8.36 -0.74
CA SER A 190 -11.53 -7.07 -1.15
C SER A 190 -11.62 -6.86 -2.66
N VAL A 191 -11.64 -5.59 -3.06
CA VAL A 191 -11.64 -5.20 -4.47
C VAL A 191 -10.45 -4.30 -4.73
N VAL A 192 -9.66 -4.65 -5.75
CA VAL A 192 -8.44 -3.97 -6.13
C VAL A 192 -8.49 -3.58 -7.61
N ASN A 193 -8.80 -2.31 -7.88
CA ASN A 193 -8.67 -1.70 -9.19
C ASN A 193 -7.42 -0.82 -9.26
N ILE A 194 -6.43 -1.24 -10.04
CA ILE A 194 -5.07 -0.70 -10.02
C ILE A 194 -4.50 -0.53 -11.43
N TYR A 195 -3.80 0.58 -11.64
CA TYR A 195 -3.07 0.94 -12.84
C TYR A 195 -1.59 1.02 -12.49
N ALA A 196 -0.85 -0.05 -12.77
CA ALA A 196 0.55 -0.19 -12.41
C ALA A 196 1.47 0.01 -13.61
N SER A 197 2.60 0.69 -13.43
CA SER A 197 3.58 0.89 -14.49
C SER A 197 5.02 0.88 -13.97
N GLY A 198 5.94 0.54 -14.88
CA GLY A 198 7.38 0.61 -14.64
C GLY A 198 8.06 -0.75 -14.64
N ASN A 199 9.40 -0.70 -14.58
CA ASN A 199 10.27 -1.86 -14.76
C ASN A 199 11.34 -2.00 -13.66
N ARG A 200 11.30 -1.17 -12.60
CA ARG A 200 12.27 -1.22 -11.50
C ARG A 200 12.10 -2.48 -10.63
N ALA A 201 10.86 -2.83 -10.31
CA ALA A 201 10.51 -4.08 -9.63
C ALA A 201 10.28 -5.21 -10.65
N GLU A 202 10.61 -6.45 -10.30
CA GLU A 202 10.31 -7.65 -11.11
C GLU A 202 8.79 -7.88 -11.21
N THR A 203 8.07 -7.67 -10.12
CA THR A 203 6.63 -7.90 -10.01
C THR A 203 5.95 -6.66 -9.49
N LEU A 204 5.03 -6.11 -10.28
CA LEU A 204 4.26 -4.93 -9.93
C LEU A 204 3.08 -5.26 -9.02
N ILE A 205 2.41 -6.39 -9.24
CA ILE A 205 1.33 -6.87 -8.35
C ILE A 205 1.73 -8.22 -7.79
N TRP A 206 2.02 -8.26 -6.49
CA TRP A 206 2.28 -9.49 -5.75
C TRP A 206 1.17 -9.70 -4.73
N ALA A 207 0.40 -10.77 -4.92
CA ALA A 207 -0.72 -11.16 -4.05
C ALA A 207 -0.46 -12.53 -3.44
N ARG A 208 -0.74 -12.66 -2.13
CA ARG A 208 -0.42 -13.90 -1.39
C ARG A 208 -1.57 -14.32 -0.50
N ASN A 209 -1.92 -15.61 -0.53
CA ASN A 209 -2.95 -16.19 0.31
C ASN A 209 -4.27 -15.41 0.27
N ASN A 210 -4.67 -14.87 -0.88
CA ASN A 210 -5.87 -14.04 -1.01
C ASN A 210 -7.15 -14.88 -0.97
N GLU A 211 -8.19 -14.39 -0.31
CA GLU A 211 -9.45 -15.11 -0.11
C GLU A 211 -10.63 -14.22 -0.54
N ASN A 212 -11.35 -14.57 -1.61
CA ASN A 212 -12.45 -13.74 -2.14
C ASN A 212 -12.00 -12.30 -2.50
N VAL A 213 -11.06 -12.19 -3.46
CA VAL A 213 -10.49 -10.91 -3.89
C VAL A 213 -10.67 -10.72 -5.41
N GLU A 214 -11.15 -9.55 -5.81
CA GLU A 214 -11.28 -9.15 -7.21
C GLU A 214 -10.16 -8.18 -7.62
N TYR A 215 -9.47 -8.46 -8.71
CA TYR A 215 -8.45 -7.61 -9.33
C TYR A 215 -8.90 -7.13 -10.72
N SER A 216 -8.65 -5.85 -11.02
CA SER A 216 -8.90 -5.24 -12.35
C SER A 216 -7.96 -4.07 -12.62
N GLY A 217 -7.88 -3.63 -13.89
CA GLY A 217 -7.14 -2.42 -14.28
C GLY A 217 -6.13 -2.66 -15.39
N GLN A 218 -4.94 -2.07 -15.26
CA GLN A 218 -3.90 -2.18 -16.29
C GLN A 218 -2.51 -2.30 -15.66
N ILE A 219 -1.65 -3.10 -16.29
CA ILE A 219 -0.23 -3.16 -16.00
C ILE A 219 0.54 -2.78 -17.26
N VAL A 220 1.43 -1.79 -17.18
CA VAL A 220 2.36 -1.43 -18.27
C VAL A 220 3.78 -1.75 -17.83
N SER A 221 4.30 -2.90 -18.29
CA SER A 221 5.60 -3.40 -17.85
C SER A 221 6.19 -4.42 -18.82
N ASP A 222 7.50 -4.38 -18.96
CA ASP A 222 8.29 -5.35 -19.74
C ASP A 222 8.95 -6.40 -18.85
N THR A 223 8.62 -6.44 -17.56
CA THR A 223 9.14 -7.47 -16.66
C THR A 223 8.54 -8.83 -17.00
N ALA A 224 9.29 -9.90 -16.69
CA ALA A 224 8.86 -11.25 -17.02
C ALA A 224 7.69 -11.76 -16.16
N LYS A 225 7.43 -11.13 -15.00
CA LYS A 225 6.43 -11.57 -14.02
C LYS A 225 5.71 -10.38 -13.37
N PRO A 226 4.99 -9.56 -14.15
CA PRO A 226 4.43 -8.32 -13.65
C PRO A 226 3.30 -8.54 -12.63
N PHE A 227 2.61 -9.68 -12.69
CA PHE A 227 1.58 -10.08 -11.73
C PHE A 227 1.83 -11.52 -11.27
N VAL A 228 2.07 -11.71 -9.96
CA VAL A 228 2.29 -13.01 -9.33
C VAL A 228 1.26 -13.24 -8.22
N ILE A 229 0.66 -14.44 -8.20
CA ILE A 229 -0.18 -14.93 -7.11
C ILE A 229 0.45 -16.18 -6.51
N GLU A 230 0.53 -16.23 -5.17
CA GLU A 230 1.08 -17.36 -4.43
C GLU A 230 0.29 -17.69 -3.16
N GLY A 231 0.54 -18.88 -2.60
CA GLY A 231 0.10 -19.26 -1.26
C GLY A 231 -1.04 -20.27 -1.24
N VAL A 232 -0.91 -21.25 -0.34
CA VAL A 232 -1.78 -22.44 -0.22
C VAL A 232 -3.19 -22.14 0.25
N ARG A 233 -3.42 -20.94 0.79
CA ARG A 233 -4.75 -20.50 1.26
C ARG A 233 -5.55 -19.76 0.18
N THR A 234 -4.94 -19.50 -0.98
CA THR A 234 -5.56 -18.76 -2.06
C THR A 234 -6.85 -19.44 -2.49
N ARG A 235 -7.96 -18.70 -2.52
CA ARG A 235 -9.28 -19.19 -2.97
C ARG A 235 -10.15 -18.02 -3.43
N ASP A 236 -11.05 -18.30 -4.36
CA ASP A 236 -12.05 -17.35 -4.86
C ASP A 236 -11.43 -16.01 -5.33
N VAL A 237 -10.26 -16.07 -5.96
CA VAL A 237 -9.64 -14.89 -6.57
C VAL A 237 -10.17 -14.74 -8.00
N ARG A 238 -10.64 -13.54 -8.33
CA ARG A 238 -11.09 -13.20 -9.69
C ARG A 238 -10.21 -12.10 -10.24
N ILE A 239 -9.64 -12.33 -11.42
CA ILE A 239 -8.96 -11.29 -12.19
C ILE A 239 -9.84 -11.00 -13.39
N LYS A 240 -10.34 -9.79 -13.48
CA LYS A 240 -11.23 -9.39 -14.56
C LYS A 240 -10.84 -8.07 -15.18
N ASP A 241 -11.16 -7.90 -16.46
CA ASP A 241 -10.98 -6.65 -17.20
C ASP A 241 -9.59 -6.06 -16.96
N MET A 242 -8.57 -6.92 -17.04
CA MET A 242 -7.17 -6.60 -16.75
C MET A 242 -6.38 -6.66 -18.04
N GLU A 243 -5.78 -5.54 -18.42
CA GLU A 243 -4.87 -5.45 -19.55
C GLU A 243 -3.41 -5.43 -19.07
N ILE A 244 -2.57 -6.28 -19.66
CA ILE A 244 -1.13 -6.26 -19.42
C ILE A 244 -0.42 -5.84 -20.71
N VAL A 245 0.00 -4.58 -20.78
CA VAL A 245 0.75 -4.02 -21.91
C VAL A 245 2.22 -4.35 -21.73
N SER A 246 2.77 -5.18 -22.62
CA SER A 246 4.16 -5.65 -22.52
C SER A 246 4.78 -5.91 -23.89
N ALA A 247 6.06 -5.57 -24.05
CA ALA A 247 6.85 -5.98 -25.21
C ALA A 247 7.54 -7.35 -25.01
N SER A 248 7.65 -7.83 -23.78
CA SER A 248 8.38 -9.06 -23.44
C SER A 248 7.48 -10.28 -23.26
N LEU A 249 6.22 -10.09 -22.89
CA LEU A 249 5.26 -11.18 -22.71
C LEU A 249 4.56 -11.55 -24.03
N ALA A 250 4.21 -12.82 -24.17
CA ALA A 250 3.48 -13.31 -25.32
C ALA A 250 2.06 -12.69 -25.36
N PRO A 251 1.68 -12.01 -26.47
CA PRO A 251 0.34 -11.44 -26.62
C PRO A 251 -0.77 -12.49 -26.49
N PHE A 252 -1.96 -12.05 -26.07
CA PHE A 252 -3.17 -12.87 -25.89
C PHE A 252 -3.06 -13.98 -24.83
N THR A 253 -2.01 -13.96 -24.00
CA THR A 253 -1.95 -14.74 -22.75
C THR A 253 -2.54 -13.93 -21.59
N ASN A 254 -2.75 -14.52 -20.41
CA ASN A 254 -3.20 -13.76 -19.24
C ASN A 254 -2.08 -12.93 -18.58
N GLY A 255 -0.80 -13.23 -18.83
CA GLY A 255 0.36 -12.56 -18.24
C GLY A 255 0.50 -12.67 -16.70
N VAL A 256 -0.35 -13.47 -16.05
CA VAL A 256 -0.35 -13.68 -14.59
C VAL A 256 0.32 -15.00 -14.27
N ILE A 257 1.26 -14.96 -13.33
CA ILE A 257 1.98 -16.14 -12.86
C ILE A 257 1.35 -16.67 -11.58
N LEU A 258 0.88 -17.93 -11.63
CA LEU A 258 0.43 -18.65 -10.45
C LEU A 258 1.58 -19.53 -9.94
N ALA A 259 1.98 -19.33 -8.69
CA ALA A 259 2.96 -20.20 -8.06
C ALA A 259 2.39 -21.62 -7.87
N ASN A 260 3.26 -22.63 -7.80
CA ASN A 260 2.87 -24.03 -7.57
C ASN A 260 2.14 -24.27 -6.22
N THR A 261 2.18 -23.29 -5.32
CA THR A 261 1.48 -23.31 -4.04
C THR A 261 0.00 -22.93 -4.17
N VAL A 262 -0.43 -22.35 -5.29
CA VAL A 262 -1.82 -21.94 -5.49
C VAL A 262 -2.68 -23.18 -5.78
N PRO A 263 -3.78 -23.42 -5.02
CA PRO A 263 -4.68 -24.54 -5.29
C PRO A 263 -5.32 -24.45 -6.69
N SER A 264 -5.53 -25.60 -7.32
CA SER A 264 -6.21 -25.67 -8.61
C SER A 264 -7.63 -25.10 -8.52
N GLY A 265 -8.01 -24.25 -9.47
CA GLY A 265 -9.32 -23.59 -9.49
C GLY A 265 -9.47 -22.41 -8.53
N ALA A 266 -8.45 -22.05 -7.76
CA ALA A 266 -8.50 -20.92 -6.81
C ALA A 266 -8.55 -19.54 -7.47
N VAL A 267 -8.15 -19.44 -8.74
CA VAL A 267 -8.07 -18.20 -9.51
C VAL A 267 -8.87 -18.33 -10.79
N THR A 268 -9.73 -17.35 -11.06
CA THR A 268 -10.53 -17.25 -12.29
C THR A 268 -10.13 -16.01 -13.08
N PHE A 269 -10.19 -16.11 -14.41
CA PHE A 269 -9.80 -15.05 -15.35
C PHE A 269 -10.98 -14.71 -16.26
N GLU A 270 -11.26 -13.42 -16.44
CA GLU A 270 -12.33 -12.91 -17.29
C GLU A 270 -11.86 -11.66 -18.04
N ASN A 271 -11.85 -11.68 -19.37
CA ASN A 271 -11.34 -10.55 -20.18
C ASN A 271 -9.93 -10.09 -19.75
N VAL A 272 -9.03 -11.05 -19.50
CA VAL A 272 -7.64 -10.77 -19.13
C VAL A 272 -6.74 -11.09 -20.31
N ALA A 273 -5.94 -10.13 -20.75
CA ALA A 273 -5.05 -10.32 -21.89
C ALA A 273 -3.78 -9.48 -21.82
N VAL A 274 -2.70 -10.06 -22.31
CA VAL A 274 -1.48 -9.36 -22.69
C VAL A 274 -1.68 -8.71 -24.06
N THR A 275 -1.39 -7.42 -24.16
CA THR A 275 -1.39 -6.65 -25.41
C THR A 275 0.03 -6.17 -25.73
N SER A 276 0.37 -6.09 -27.01
CA SER A 276 1.72 -5.69 -27.42
C SER A 276 1.96 -4.22 -27.09
N GLY A 277 3.05 -3.93 -26.38
CA GLY A 277 3.47 -2.56 -26.05
C GLY A 277 4.02 -1.72 -27.21
N VAL A 278 3.72 -2.06 -28.47
CA VAL A 278 4.21 -1.31 -29.63
C VAL A 278 3.49 0.04 -29.68
N ARG A 279 4.15 1.08 -29.20
CA ARG A 279 3.91 2.47 -29.58
C ARG A 279 5.14 3.03 -30.28
#